data_AF-A0A1S9DER6-F1
#
_entry.id   AF-A0A1S9DER6-F1
#
_cell.length_a   1.000
_cell.length_b   1.000
_cell.length_c   1.000
_cell.angle_alpha   90.00
_cell.angle_beta   90.00
_cell.angle_gamma   90.00
#
_symmetry.space_group_name_H-M   'P 1'
#
loop_
_entity.id
_entity.type
_entity.pdbx_description
1 polymer ?
#
loop_
_entity_poly.entity_id
_entity_poly.type
_entity_poly.pdbx_seq_one_letter_code
_entity_poly.pdbx_strand_id
1 'polypeptide(L)'
;MSKPTLIFAPGAWYPSSAFDPLIAKLAPHGYTCQTVSFPSIQQATEIKDLTADINAVRALVEPAVNAGGVTKLIFISAFLPDVGESLIGAFGGVPPEWYVMNEENATVTAADPFTLFFHDVPDGREWAITLRPHAWATKNSPATRTAYVDIPAAYLLCEDDRAIPLFVQELMVEKARGKGASFETEKIKTAHTPWLVVPDQVAAYIRKHAGEEV
;
A
#
# COMPACT_ATOMS: atom_id res chain seq x y z
N MET A 1 6.22 -5.49 -26.71
CA MET A 1 5.03 -5.85 -25.93
C MET A 1 4.33 -4.58 -25.50
N SER A 2 3.00 -4.58 -25.34
CA SER A 2 2.27 -3.44 -24.76
C SER A 2 2.68 -3.25 -23.29
N LYS A 3 2.70 -2.01 -22.80
CA LYS A 3 2.98 -1.74 -21.39
C LYS A 3 1.87 -2.34 -20.50
N PRO A 4 2.20 -2.84 -19.30
CA PRO A 4 1.20 -3.28 -18.36
C PRO A 4 0.35 -2.10 -17.88
N THR A 5 -0.91 -2.38 -17.54
CA THR A 5 -1.73 -1.44 -16.75
C THR A 5 -1.21 -1.44 -15.32
N LEU A 6 -1.00 -0.25 -14.75
CA LEU A 6 -0.60 -0.08 -13.35
C LEU A 6 -1.84 0.21 -12.50
N ILE A 7 -2.10 -0.64 -11.50
CA ILE A 7 -3.19 -0.47 -10.54
C ILE A 7 -2.60 -0.09 -9.19
N PHE A 8 -2.90 1.11 -8.72
CA PHE A 8 -2.42 1.67 -7.46
C PHE A 8 -3.42 1.40 -6.35
N ALA A 9 -2.95 0.87 -5.23
CA ALA A 9 -3.76 0.59 -4.05
C ALA A 9 -3.21 1.39 -2.85
N PRO A 10 -3.78 2.57 -2.54
CA PRO A 10 -3.36 3.37 -1.39
C PRO A 10 -3.49 2.61 -0.07
N GLY A 11 -2.60 2.91 0.88
CA GLY A 11 -2.64 2.33 2.21
C GLY A 11 -3.79 2.83 3.07
N ALA A 12 -3.73 2.53 4.37
CA ALA A 12 -4.70 3.02 5.34
C ALA A 12 -4.82 4.56 5.31
N TRP A 13 -6.04 5.06 5.49
CA TRP A 13 -6.41 6.50 5.55
C TRP A 13 -6.19 7.35 4.30
N TYR A 14 -5.37 6.90 3.34
CA TYR A 14 -5.07 7.66 2.14
C TYR A 14 -6.30 7.87 1.24
N PRO A 15 -6.50 9.08 0.68
CA PRO A 15 -7.46 9.28 -0.39
C PRO A 15 -7.00 8.56 -1.67
N SER A 16 -7.92 8.30 -2.61
CA SER A 16 -7.59 7.70 -3.90
C SER A 16 -6.64 8.56 -4.75
N SER A 17 -6.53 9.86 -4.46
CA SER A 17 -5.60 10.79 -5.13
C SER A 17 -4.16 10.72 -4.60
N ALA A 18 -3.87 9.87 -3.59
CA ALA A 18 -2.56 9.83 -2.94
C ALA A 18 -1.40 9.50 -3.89
N PHE A 19 -1.67 8.78 -4.98
CA PHE A 19 -0.67 8.43 -5.99
C PHE A 19 -0.65 9.37 -7.21
N ASP A 20 -1.50 10.40 -7.27
CA ASP A 20 -1.58 11.30 -8.42
C ASP A 20 -0.21 11.91 -8.79
N PRO A 21 0.63 12.36 -7.82
CA PRO A 21 1.97 12.87 -8.14
C PRO A 21 2.87 11.83 -8.83
N LEU A 22 2.75 10.56 -8.44
CA LEU A 22 3.51 9.44 -9.02
C LEU A 22 2.98 9.07 -10.41
N ILE A 23 1.66 9.02 -10.56
CA ILE A 23 0.98 8.75 -11.84
C ILE A 23 1.36 9.81 -12.87
N ALA A 24 1.47 11.08 -12.47
CA ALA A 24 1.93 12.17 -13.32
C ALA A 24 3.36 11.95 -13.85
N LYS A 25 4.22 11.23 -13.13
CA LYS A 25 5.55 10.82 -13.62
C LYS A 25 5.53 9.62 -14.54
N LEU A 26 4.54 8.73 -14.40
CA LEU A 26 4.43 7.51 -15.22
C LEU A 26 3.69 7.73 -16.54
N ALA A 27 2.74 8.67 -16.58
CA ALA A 27 1.93 8.95 -17.76
C ALA A 27 2.76 9.37 -19.01
N PRO A 28 3.82 10.22 -18.91
CA PRO A 28 4.68 10.53 -20.06
C PRO A 28 5.41 9.32 -20.63
N HIS A 29 5.55 8.24 -19.87
CA HIS A 29 6.13 6.99 -20.33
C HIS A 29 5.08 6.05 -20.96
N GLY A 30 3.83 6.47 -21.12
CA GLY A 30 2.79 5.70 -21.81
C GLY A 30 2.14 4.59 -20.98
N TYR A 31 2.22 4.67 -19.65
CA TYR A 31 1.49 3.75 -18.76
C TYR A 31 0.04 4.16 -18.59
N THR A 32 -0.86 3.19 -18.73
CA THR A 32 -2.23 3.30 -18.24
C THR A 32 -2.23 3.07 -16.74
N CYS A 33 -2.69 4.05 -15.97
CA CYS A 33 -2.74 3.99 -14.51
C CYS A 33 -4.18 4.04 -14.02
N GLN A 34 -4.51 3.24 -13.01
CA GLN A 34 -5.79 3.25 -12.31
C GLN A 34 -5.53 3.24 -10.80
N THR A 35 -6.38 3.89 -10.02
CA THR A 35 -6.24 3.89 -8.55
C THR A 35 -7.49 3.32 -7.90
N VAL A 36 -7.30 2.40 -6.96
CA VAL A 36 -8.38 1.84 -6.15
C VAL A 36 -8.90 2.91 -5.20
N SER A 37 -10.22 3.15 -5.24
CA SER A 37 -10.91 3.96 -4.25
C SER A 37 -11.56 3.05 -3.22
N PHE A 38 -10.87 2.80 -2.10
CA PHE A 38 -11.31 1.85 -1.08
C PHE A 38 -12.61 2.26 -0.38
N PRO A 39 -13.69 1.46 -0.47
CA PRO A 39 -14.92 1.68 0.30
C PRO A 39 -14.70 1.83 1.80
N SER A 40 -13.71 1.14 2.39
CA SER A 40 -13.34 1.28 3.80
C SER A 40 -12.85 2.66 4.21
N ILE A 41 -12.54 3.53 3.25
CA ILE A 41 -12.17 4.93 3.45
C ILE A 41 -13.29 5.85 2.99
N GLN A 42 -13.94 5.55 1.86
CA GLN A 42 -15.03 6.40 1.34
C GLN A 42 -16.34 6.30 2.13
N GLN A 43 -16.59 5.14 2.75
CA GLN A 43 -17.83 4.79 3.46
C GLN A 43 -17.49 4.10 4.79
N ALA A 44 -16.47 4.61 5.49
CA ALA A 44 -15.81 3.94 6.61
C ALA A 44 -16.76 3.45 7.73
N THR A 45 -17.88 4.13 7.95
CA THR A 45 -18.87 3.79 9.00
C THR A 45 -19.75 2.57 8.64
N GLU A 46 -19.86 2.27 7.35
CA GLU A 46 -20.75 1.23 6.83
C GLU A 46 -20.02 -0.12 6.65
N ILE A 47 -18.70 -0.08 6.45
CA ILE A 47 -17.90 -1.26 6.15
C ILE A 47 -17.68 -2.14 7.38
N LYS A 48 -17.93 -3.45 7.22
CA LYS A 48 -17.89 -4.45 8.30
C LYS A 48 -16.81 -5.52 8.15
N ASP A 49 -16.11 -5.55 7.01
CA ASP A 49 -15.01 -6.46 6.72
C ASP A 49 -14.23 -5.98 5.47
N LEU A 50 -13.30 -6.79 4.95
CA LEU A 50 -12.55 -6.51 3.73
C LEU A 50 -13.33 -6.78 2.42
N THR A 51 -14.55 -7.30 2.46
CA THR A 51 -15.27 -7.78 1.26
C THR A 51 -15.47 -6.67 0.24
N ALA A 52 -15.89 -5.48 0.70
CA ALA A 52 -16.10 -4.32 -0.18
C ALA A 52 -14.80 -3.84 -0.85
N ASP A 53 -13.70 -3.80 -0.09
CA ASP A 53 -12.38 -3.43 -0.60
C ASP A 53 -11.84 -4.46 -1.60
N ILE A 54 -12.01 -5.76 -1.31
CA ILE A 54 -11.65 -6.85 -2.23
C ILE A 54 -12.41 -6.72 -3.55
N ASN A 55 -13.70 -6.42 -3.49
CA ASN A 55 -14.52 -6.21 -4.69
C ASN A 55 -14.09 -4.97 -5.47
N ALA A 56 -13.70 -3.89 -4.81
CA ALA A 56 -13.18 -2.69 -5.47
C ALA A 56 -11.86 -2.96 -6.21
N VAL A 57 -10.95 -3.75 -5.62
CA VAL A 57 -9.72 -4.18 -6.29
C VAL A 57 -10.04 -5.08 -7.49
N ARG A 58 -10.92 -6.08 -7.31
CA ARG A 58 -11.34 -7.00 -8.39
C ARG A 58 -11.92 -6.26 -9.58
N ALA A 59 -12.76 -5.26 -9.35
CA ALA A 59 -13.37 -4.47 -10.41
C ALA A 59 -12.35 -3.77 -11.34
N LEU A 60 -11.15 -3.45 -10.84
CA LEU A 60 -10.06 -2.90 -11.65
C LEU A 60 -9.15 -3.99 -12.22
N VAL A 61 -8.86 -5.03 -11.43
CA VAL A 61 -7.91 -6.09 -11.80
C VAL A 61 -8.50 -7.06 -12.82
N GLU A 62 -9.76 -7.48 -12.69
CA GLU A 62 -10.37 -8.50 -13.57
C GLU A 62 -10.38 -8.08 -15.06
N PRO A 63 -10.76 -6.84 -15.44
CA PRO A 63 -10.66 -6.39 -16.83
C PRO A 63 -9.21 -6.38 -17.35
N ALA A 64 -8.24 -6.00 -16.51
CA ALA A 64 -6.83 -6.02 -16.87
C ALA A 64 -6.27 -7.45 -16.99
N VAL A 65 -6.72 -8.38 -16.14
CA VAL A 65 -6.36 -9.80 -16.17
C VAL A 65 -6.86 -10.47 -17.43
N ASN A 66 -8.07 -10.16 -17.91
CA ASN A 66 -8.59 -10.68 -19.17
C ASN A 66 -7.70 -10.31 -20.38
N ALA A 67 -6.81 -9.32 -20.24
CA ALA A 67 -5.81 -8.95 -21.24
C ALA A 67 -4.44 -9.61 -21.07
N GLY A 68 -4.12 -10.20 -19.91
CA GLY A 68 -2.79 -10.80 -19.67
C GLY A 68 -2.40 -11.24 -18.26
N GLY A 69 -3.32 -11.27 -17.30
CA GLY A 69 -3.03 -11.64 -15.90
C GLY A 69 -2.31 -10.55 -15.08
N VAL A 70 -2.10 -10.81 -13.79
CA VAL A 70 -1.25 -9.98 -12.92
C VAL A 70 0.18 -10.49 -13.01
N THR A 71 1.08 -9.69 -13.57
CA THR A 71 2.47 -10.11 -13.85
C THR A 71 3.47 -9.77 -12.76
N LYS A 72 3.17 -8.77 -11.92
CA LYS A 72 4.04 -8.28 -10.86
C LYS A 72 3.23 -7.66 -9.73
N LEU A 73 3.65 -7.89 -8.49
CA LEU A 73 3.19 -7.12 -7.32
C LEU A 73 4.31 -6.19 -6.86
N ILE A 74 3.99 -4.94 -6.57
CA ILE A 74 4.96 -3.97 -6.07
C ILE A 74 4.46 -3.43 -4.74
N PHE A 75 5.26 -3.62 -3.69
CA PHE A 75 5.01 -3.16 -2.34
C PHE A 75 5.94 -1.98 -2.04
N ILE A 76 5.42 -0.96 -1.38
CA ILE A 76 6.18 0.22 -0.93
C ILE A 76 5.75 0.45 0.52
N SER A 77 6.67 0.30 1.48
CA SER A 77 6.39 0.50 2.91
C SER A 77 5.09 -0.17 3.40
N ALA A 78 4.83 -1.40 2.97
CA ALA A 78 3.55 -2.08 3.14
C ALA A 78 3.65 -3.31 4.06
N PHE A 79 2.56 -3.63 4.75
CA PHE A 79 2.46 -4.87 5.52
C PHE A 79 2.31 -6.10 4.61
N LEU A 80 2.86 -7.23 5.05
CA LEU A 80 2.72 -8.56 4.41
C LEU A 80 2.10 -9.56 5.40
N PRO A 81 0.79 -9.46 5.70
CA PRO A 81 0.14 -10.35 6.66
C PRO A 81 0.04 -11.77 6.10
N ASP A 82 0.16 -12.75 6.99
CA ASP A 82 -0.05 -14.16 6.67
C ASP A 82 -1.52 -14.53 6.46
N VAL A 83 -1.77 -15.65 5.78
CA VAL A 83 -3.12 -16.24 5.76
C VAL A 83 -3.60 -16.51 7.19
N GLY A 84 -4.78 -16.00 7.52
CA GLY A 84 -5.38 -16.04 8.85
C GLY A 84 -5.00 -14.86 9.75
N GLU A 85 -4.01 -14.05 9.36
CA GLU A 85 -3.55 -12.88 10.13
C GLU A 85 -4.27 -11.61 9.68
N SER A 86 -4.70 -10.78 10.62
CA SER A 86 -5.21 -9.43 10.37
C SER A 86 -4.09 -8.40 10.49
N LEU A 87 -4.34 -7.14 10.12
CA LEU A 87 -3.34 -6.09 10.33
C LEU A 87 -3.01 -5.90 11.82
N ILE A 88 -4.02 -5.98 12.70
CA ILE A 88 -3.78 -5.95 14.16
C ILE A 88 -3.01 -7.20 14.61
N GLY A 89 -3.28 -8.36 14.00
CA GLY A 89 -2.48 -9.57 14.21
C GLY A 89 -0.99 -9.35 13.88
N ALA A 90 -0.70 -8.70 12.74
CA ALA A 90 0.65 -8.38 12.31
C ALA A 90 1.38 -7.39 13.25
N PHE A 91 0.63 -6.59 14.02
CA PHE A 91 1.16 -5.77 15.12
C PHE A 91 1.38 -6.55 16.44
N GLY A 92 1.17 -7.87 16.47
CA GLY A 92 1.25 -8.69 17.68
C GLY A 92 -0.07 -8.79 18.45
N GLY A 93 -1.19 -8.46 17.81
CA GLY A 93 -2.54 -8.59 18.37
C GLY A 93 -3.02 -7.40 19.20
N VAL A 94 -2.15 -6.41 19.44
CA VAL A 94 -2.51 -5.15 20.12
C VAL A 94 -2.40 -4.00 19.12
N PRO A 95 -3.44 -3.16 18.99
CA PRO A 95 -3.36 -1.98 18.14
C PRO A 95 -2.26 -1.03 18.63
N PRO A 96 -1.47 -0.42 17.72
CA PRO A 96 -0.48 0.58 18.12
C PRO A 96 -1.11 1.76 18.87
N GLU A 97 -0.40 2.37 19.82
CA GLU A 97 -0.92 3.51 20.62
C GLU A 97 -1.35 4.72 19.78
N TRP A 98 -0.79 4.85 18.57
CA TRP A 98 -1.13 5.92 17.63
C TRP A 98 -2.42 5.66 16.83
N TYR A 99 -3.09 4.52 17.03
CA TYR A 99 -4.44 4.27 16.51
C TYR A 99 -5.48 4.95 17.41
N VAL A 100 -6.19 5.93 16.85
CA VAL A 100 -7.26 6.65 17.55
C VAL A 100 -8.60 6.09 17.09
N MET A 101 -9.17 5.23 17.95
CA MET A 101 -10.47 4.59 17.72
C MET A 101 -11.63 5.52 18.01
N ASN A 102 -12.62 5.54 17.12
CA ASN A 102 -13.93 6.12 17.39
C ASN A 102 -14.96 4.98 17.47
N GLU A 103 -15.41 4.66 18.68
CA GLU A 103 -16.35 3.58 18.94
C GLU A 103 -17.77 3.88 18.43
N GLU A 104 -18.19 5.14 18.45
CA GLU A 104 -19.55 5.54 18.06
C GLU A 104 -19.84 5.24 16.59
N ASN A 105 -18.84 5.41 15.72
CA ASN A 105 -18.97 5.21 14.28
C ASN A 105 -18.09 4.08 13.73
N ALA A 106 -17.42 3.33 14.61
CA ALA A 106 -16.55 2.19 14.30
C ALA A 106 -15.44 2.51 13.28
N THR A 107 -14.82 3.69 13.39
CA THR A 107 -13.70 4.11 12.55
C THR A 107 -12.40 4.26 13.33
N VAL A 108 -11.28 4.36 12.62
CA VAL A 108 -9.96 4.61 13.16
C VAL A 108 -9.22 5.68 12.38
N THR A 109 -8.50 6.54 13.09
CA THR A 109 -7.56 7.54 12.54
C THR A 109 -6.16 7.36 13.16
N ALA A 110 -5.16 8.05 12.63
CA ALA A 110 -3.82 8.09 13.20
C ALA A 110 -3.66 9.37 14.06
N ALA A 111 -3.05 9.25 15.24
CA ALA A 111 -2.89 10.36 16.19
C ALA A 111 -1.92 11.45 15.69
N ASP A 112 -0.81 11.05 15.06
CA ASP A 112 0.20 11.96 14.51
C ASP A 112 0.60 11.55 13.08
N PRO A 113 -0.29 11.78 12.09
CA PRO A 113 -0.07 11.33 10.73
C PRO A 113 1.13 12.01 10.06
N PHE A 114 1.43 13.26 10.44
CA PHE A 114 2.62 13.96 9.94
C PHE A 114 3.89 13.21 10.35
N THR A 115 4.08 12.98 11.66
CA THR A 115 5.29 12.31 12.16
C THR A 115 5.42 10.89 11.62
N LEU A 116 4.31 10.17 11.49
CA LEU A 116 4.30 8.77 11.04
C LEU A 116 4.58 8.62 9.54
N PHE A 117 3.89 9.41 8.71
CA PHE A 117 3.83 9.13 7.28
C PHE A 117 4.46 10.19 6.37
N PHE A 118 4.61 11.43 6.85
CA PHE A 118 4.90 12.58 6.00
C PHE A 118 6.03 13.49 6.53
N HIS A 119 6.80 13.05 7.53
CA HIS A 119 7.72 13.94 8.23
C HIS A 119 8.92 14.40 7.40
N ASP A 120 9.20 13.73 6.28
CA ASP A 120 10.21 14.06 5.29
C ASP A 120 9.61 14.65 3.99
N VAL A 121 8.28 14.76 3.91
CA VAL A 121 7.56 15.35 2.77
C VAL A 121 7.55 16.89 2.92
N PRO A 122 7.96 17.66 1.89
CA PRO A 122 8.07 19.12 1.97
C PRO A 122 6.80 19.84 2.46
N ASP A 123 5.63 19.39 2.01
CA ASP A 123 4.27 19.83 2.36
C ASP A 123 3.55 18.75 3.19
N GLY A 124 4.29 18.03 4.02
CA GLY A 124 3.78 16.85 4.72
C GLY A 124 2.63 17.12 5.69
N ARG A 125 2.50 18.35 6.22
CA ARG A 125 1.37 18.71 7.08
C ARG A 125 0.08 18.84 6.30
N GLU A 126 0.17 19.41 5.10
CA GLU A 126 -0.93 19.54 4.16
C GLU A 126 -1.40 18.15 3.72
N TRP A 127 -0.46 17.25 3.40
CA TRP A 127 -0.76 15.84 3.11
C TRP A 127 -1.42 15.12 4.27
N ALA A 128 -0.94 15.33 5.50
CA ALA A 128 -1.52 14.73 6.70
C ALA A 128 -3.02 15.09 6.89
N ILE A 129 -3.43 16.31 6.51
CA ILE A 129 -4.83 16.77 6.57
C ILE A 129 -5.71 16.03 5.55
N THR A 130 -5.14 15.52 4.46
CA THR A 130 -5.92 14.80 3.43
C THR A 130 -6.36 13.39 3.86
N LEU A 131 -5.75 12.85 4.91
CA LEU A 131 -6.11 11.54 5.44
C LEU A 131 -7.55 11.52 5.96
N ARG A 132 -8.22 10.38 5.77
CA ARG A 132 -9.62 10.19 6.16
C ARG A 132 -9.75 9.05 7.16
N PRO A 133 -10.79 9.06 8.03
CA PRO A 133 -11.10 7.90 8.86
C PRO A 133 -11.24 6.63 8.03
N HIS A 134 -10.78 5.50 8.58
CA HIS A 134 -10.82 4.20 7.94
C HIS A 134 -11.70 3.26 8.79
N ALA A 135 -12.45 2.36 8.16
CA ALA A 135 -13.28 1.37 8.86
C ALA A 135 -12.44 0.49 9.80
N TRP A 136 -12.86 0.37 11.07
CA TRP A 136 -12.11 -0.44 12.04
C TRP A 136 -12.06 -1.93 11.67
N ALA A 137 -13.16 -2.43 11.11
CA ALA A 137 -13.33 -3.84 10.84
C ALA A 137 -12.30 -4.39 9.82
N THR A 138 -11.81 -3.57 8.89
CA THR A 138 -10.79 -4.01 7.92
C THR A 138 -9.44 -4.26 8.57
N LYS A 139 -9.12 -3.59 9.68
CA LYS A 139 -7.88 -3.81 10.44
C LYS A 139 -7.86 -5.16 11.14
N ASN A 140 -9.04 -5.69 11.44
CA ASN A 140 -9.25 -6.93 12.18
C ASN A 140 -9.64 -8.12 11.29
N SER A 141 -9.97 -7.87 10.03
CA SER A 141 -10.30 -8.91 9.06
C SER A 141 -9.05 -9.71 8.69
N PRO A 142 -9.06 -11.05 8.78
CA PRO A 142 -7.90 -11.86 8.44
C PRO A 142 -7.70 -11.95 6.93
N ALA A 143 -6.44 -12.00 6.49
CA ALA A 143 -6.11 -12.30 5.11
C ALA A 143 -6.51 -13.74 4.77
N THR A 144 -7.18 -13.95 3.64
CA THR A 144 -7.62 -15.28 3.19
C THR A 144 -6.70 -15.90 2.15
N ARG A 145 -5.80 -15.10 1.56
CA ARG A 145 -4.80 -15.51 0.57
C ARG A 145 -3.65 -14.50 0.55
N THR A 146 -2.45 -15.00 0.23
CA THR A 146 -1.23 -14.19 0.06
C THR A 146 -0.75 -14.29 -1.39
N ALA A 147 -1.23 -13.40 -2.26
CA ALA A 147 -0.91 -13.44 -3.70
C ALA A 147 0.60 -13.30 -4.00
N TYR A 148 1.36 -12.67 -3.11
CA TYR A 148 2.82 -12.51 -3.22
C TYR A 148 3.62 -13.81 -3.09
N VAL A 149 2.98 -14.91 -2.68
CA VAL A 149 3.60 -16.25 -2.70
C VAL A 149 3.52 -16.84 -4.11
N ASP A 150 2.47 -16.52 -4.87
CA ASP A 150 2.18 -17.10 -6.18
C ASP A 150 2.69 -16.22 -7.34
N ILE A 151 2.79 -14.90 -7.13
CA ILE A 151 3.11 -13.90 -8.16
C ILE A 151 4.46 -13.24 -7.83
N PRO A 152 5.37 -13.07 -8.80
CA PRO A 152 6.62 -12.32 -8.58
C PRO A 152 6.35 -10.96 -7.95
N ALA A 153 7.08 -10.65 -6.89
CA ALA A 153 6.90 -9.43 -6.12
C ALA A 153 8.19 -8.62 -6.05
N ALA A 154 8.03 -7.32 -5.84
CA ALA A 154 9.10 -6.40 -5.50
C ALA A 154 8.71 -5.58 -4.28
N TYR A 155 9.66 -5.24 -3.43
CA TYR A 155 9.43 -4.46 -2.21
C TYR A 155 10.45 -3.31 -2.13
N LEU A 156 9.94 -2.08 -2.15
CA LEU A 156 10.71 -0.87 -1.92
C LEU A 156 10.72 -0.57 -0.42
N LEU A 157 11.87 -0.82 0.20
CA LEU A 157 12.12 -0.64 1.63
C LEU A 157 12.45 0.82 1.91
N CYS A 158 11.66 1.48 2.75
CA CYS A 158 11.92 2.87 3.14
C CYS A 158 12.70 2.92 4.45
N GLU A 159 13.90 3.49 4.42
CA GLU A 159 14.86 3.42 5.53
C GLU A 159 14.43 4.21 6.77
N ASP A 160 13.78 5.37 6.57
CA ASP A 160 13.40 6.30 7.63
C ASP A 160 11.90 6.18 8.03
N ASP A 161 11.25 5.07 7.66
CA ASP A 161 9.84 4.82 7.98
C ASP A 161 9.63 4.63 9.49
N ARG A 162 8.71 5.41 10.07
CA ARG A 162 8.34 5.38 11.49
C ARG A 162 7.09 4.57 11.78
N ALA A 163 6.26 4.32 10.77
CA ALA A 163 5.08 3.48 10.89
C ALA A 163 5.42 1.99 10.78
N ILE A 164 6.34 1.65 9.87
CA ILE A 164 6.90 0.30 9.72
C ILE A 164 8.43 0.43 9.70
N PRO A 165 9.11 0.33 10.87
CA PRO A 165 10.57 0.44 10.92
C PRO A 165 11.26 -0.50 9.93
N LEU A 166 12.39 -0.08 9.35
CA LEU A 166 13.10 -0.84 8.30
C LEU A 166 13.30 -2.32 8.65
N PHE A 167 13.74 -2.61 9.87
CA PHE A 167 13.97 -3.99 10.32
C PHE A 167 12.69 -4.84 10.31
N VAL A 168 11.52 -4.23 10.54
CA VAL A 168 10.20 -4.90 10.47
C VAL A 168 9.84 -5.16 9.02
N GLN A 169 10.08 -4.21 8.11
CA GLN A 169 9.88 -4.41 6.67
C GLN A 169 10.75 -5.59 6.17
N GLU A 170 12.04 -5.58 6.51
CA GLU A 170 12.97 -6.66 6.17
C GLU A 170 12.52 -8.01 6.75
N LEU A 171 12.13 -8.05 8.02
CA LEU A 171 11.63 -9.26 8.67
C LEU A 171 10.39 -9.83 7.95
N MET A 172 9.45 -8.98 7.54
CA MET A 172 8.27 -9.40 6.79
C MET A 172 8.64 -10.00 5.43
N VAL A 173 9.58 -9.37 4.71
CA VAL A 173 10.05 -9.88 3.42
C VAL A 173 10.77 -11.22 3.60
N GLU A 174 11.65 -11.36 4.58
CA GLU A 174 12.37 -12.62 4.85
C GLU A 174 11.40 -13.75 5.26
N LYS A 175 10.40 -13.45 6.09
CA LYS A 175 9.34 -14.40 6.44
C LYS A 175 8.56 -14.84 5.20
N ALA A 176 8.24 -13.92 4.29
CA ALA A 176 7.57 -14.25 3.03
C ALA A 176 8.45 -15.11 2.11
N ARG A 177 9.74 -14.77 1.96
CA ARG A 177 10.73 -15.56 1.22
C ARG A 177 10.86 -16.99 1.76
N GLY A 178 10.87 -17.14 3.09
CA GLY A 178 10.87 -18.45 3.76
C GLY A 178 9.64 -19.32 3.45
N LYS A 179 8.56 -18.72 2.93
CA LYS A 179 7.34 -19.40 2.49
C LYS A 179 7.27 -19.61 0.97
N GLY A 180 8.33 -19.30 0.25
CA GLY A 180 8.43 -19.49 -1.20
C GLY A 180 8.11 -18.24 -2.03
N ALA A 181 7.84 -17.09 -1.41
CA ALA A 181 7.63 -15.86 -2.15
C ALA A 181 8.91 -15.39 -2.85
N SER A 182 8.78 -14.97 -4.11
CA SER A 182 9.88 -14.40 -4.89
C SER A 182 9.84 -12.87 -4.81
N PHE A 183 10.66 -12.31 -3.91
CA PHE A 183 10.79 -10.86 -3.70
C PHE A 183 12.13 -10.34 -4.22
N GLU A 184 12.06 -9.34 -5.11
CA GLU A 184 13.15 -8.39 -5.34
C GLU A 184 13.03 -7.23 -4.33
N THR A 185 14.14 -6.73 -3.81
CA THR A 185 14.15 -5.67 -2.79
C THR A 185 15.14 -4.57 -3.14
N GLU A 186 14.71 -3.32 -3.01
CA GLU A 186 15.57 -2.14 -3.08
C GLU A 186 15.30 -1.26 -1.86
N LYS A 187 16.30 -0.50 -1.42
CA LYS A 187 16.17 0.47 -0.33
C LYS A 187 16.12 1.88 -0.88
N ILE A 188 15.32 2.73 -0.25
CA ILE A 188 15.22 4.15 -0.55
C ILE A 188 15.28 4.96 0.74
N LYS A 189 16.09 6.02 0.73
CA LYS A 189 16.34 6.86 1.90
C LYS A 189 15.25 7.93 2.06
N THR A 190 14.07 7.46 2.45
CA THR A 190 12.87 8.25 2.75
C THR A 190 12.08 7.58 3.87
N ALA A 191 11.05 8.26 4.35
CA ALA A 191 10.02 7.71 5.23
C ALA A 191 8.93 6.96 4.45
N HIS A 192 7.73 6.88 5.02
CA HIS A 192 6.63 6.01 4.59
C HIS A 192 6.09 6.26 3.18
N THR A 193 6.27 7.48 2.64
CA THR A 193 5.57 7.95 1.43
C THR A 193 6.57 8.44 0.35
N PRO A 194 7.49 7.57 -0.13
CA PRO A 194 8.64 7.96 -0.95
C PRO A 194 8.25 8.71 -2.24
N TRP A 195 7.05 8.43 -2.77
CA TRP A 195 6.58 9.04 -4.01
C TRP A 195 6.19 10.52 -3.88
N LEU A 196 6.10 11.05 -2.67
CA LEU A 196 5.93 12.49 -2.42
C LEU A 196 7.26 13.21 -2.22
N VAL A 197 8.36 12.47 -2.04
CA VAL A 197 9.69 13.02 -1.74
C VAL A 197 10.60 12.95 -2.97
N VAL A 198 10.70 11.76 -3.57
CA VAL A 198 11.56 11.46 -4.73
C VAL A 198 10.75 10.75 -5.83
N PRO A 199 9.67 11.39 -6.35
CA PRO A 199 8.72 10.76 -7.27
C PRO A 199 9.37 10.17 -8.52
N ASP A 200 10.42 10.81 -9.05
CA ASP A 200 11.14 10.32 -10.24
C ASP A 200 11.89 9.00 -9.96
N GLN A 201 12.46 8.82 -8.77
CA GLN A 201 13.12 7.57 -8.38
C GLN A 201 12.10 6.44 -8.18
N VAL A 202 10.96 6.73 -7.55
CA VAL A 202 9.89 5.74 -7.37
C VAL A 202 9.27 5.36 -8.72
N ALA A 203 9.09 6.32 -9.63
CA ALA A 203 8.62 6.03 -10.98
C ALA A 203 9.61 5.14 -11.76
N ALA A 204 10.92 5.40 -11.66
CA ALA A 204 11.95 4.55 -12.25
C ALA A 204 11.92 3.13 -11.68
N TYR A 205 11.78 2.98 -10.36
CA TYR A 205 11.62 1.67 -9.70
C TYR A 205 10.40 0.90 -10.22
N ILE A 206 9.25 1.56 -10.36
CA ILE A 206 8.04 0.94 -10.93
C ILE A 206 8.27 0.54 -12.40
N ARG A 207 8.91 1.40 -13.20
CA ARG A 207 9.22 1.13 -14.62
C ARG A 207 10.13 -0.07 -14.80
N LYS A 208 11.17 -0.17 -13.98
CA LYS A 208 12.06 -1.33 -13.92
C LYS A 208 11.27 -2.62 -13.69
N HIS A 209 10.41 -2.64 -12.67
CA HIS A 209 9.59 -3.82 -12.37
C HIS A 209 8.41 -4.05 -13.33
N ALA A 210 8.11 -3.08 -14.18
CA ALA A 210 7.22 -3.22 -15.33
C ALA A 210 7.95 -3.68 -16.61
N GLY A 211 9.25 -4.00 -16.53
CA GLY A 211 10.03 -4.60 -17.61
C GLY A 211 10.82 -3.62 -18.47
N GLU A 212 11.02 -2.37 -18.02
CA GLU A 212 11.91 -1.43 -18.70
C GLU A 212 13.36 -1.52 -18.20
N GLU A 213 14.32 -1.25 -19.09
CA GLU A 213 15.72 -0.99 -18.73
C GLU A 213 15.88 0.51 -18.44
N VAL A 214 15.93 0.87 -17.15
CA VAL A 214 15.96 2.26 -16.65
C VAL A 214 16.95 2.45 -15.53
#